data_AF-A0A453AMI9-F1
#
_entry.id   AF-A0A453AMI9-F1
#
_cell.length_a   1.000
_cell.length_b   1.000
_cell.length_c   1.000
_cell.angle_alpha   90.00
_cell.angle_beta   90.00
_cell.angle_gamma   90.00
#
_symmetry.space_group_name_H-M   'P 1'
#
loop_
_entity.id
_entity.type
_entity.pdbx_description
1 polymer ?
#
loop_
_entity_poly.entity_id
_entity_poly.type
_entity_poly.pdbx_seq_one_letter_code
_entity_poly.pdbx_strand_id
1 'polypeptide(L)'
;RIAAQRAANPNLDKLYITKDSGAEPVDQLFVDTAVYSRNRCFRLAFSSKSGKKSFLVATGRFKCKNMNDKELFMESLICRLDDDCDKLLICKLDLECKKALHFDTEASVTRVSICGFITDVFLLC
;
A
#
# COMPACT_ATOMS: atom_id res chain seq x y z
N ARG A 1 -6.91 6.29 15.05
CA ARG A 1 -8.01 5.47 14.48
C ARG A 1 -7.87 3.99 14.84
N ILE A 2 -6.82 3.27 14.39
CA ILE A 2 -6.56 1.87 14.82
C ILE A 2 -6.21 1.79 16.31
N ALA A 3 -5.35 2.70 16.81
CA ALA A 3 -5.01 2.76 18.23
C ALA A 3 -6.23 3.02 19.14
N ALA A 4 -7.20 3.80 18.68
CA ALA A 4 -8.43 4.09 19.45
C ALA A 4 -9.36 2.86 19.54
N GLN A 5 -9.33 1.98 18.54
CA GLN A 5 -10.11 0.74 18.52
C GLN A 5 -9.38 -0.43 19.19
N ARG A 6 -8.09 -0.26 19.50
CA ARG A 6 -7.23 -1.30 20.11
C ARG A 6 -7.84 -1.85 21.40
N ALA A 7 -8.31 -0.96 22.28
CA ALA A 7 -8.95 -1.37 23.54
C ALA A 7 -10.25 -2.17 23.33
N ALA A 8 -10.98 -1.91 22.24
CA ALA A 8 -12.25 -2.56 21.94
C ALA A 8 -12.09 -3.87 21.14
N ASN A 9 -10.95 -4.08 20.49
CA ASN A 9 -10.69 -5.26 19.68
C ASN A 9 -9.26 -5.79 19.92
N PRO A 10 -9.09 -6.78 20.80
CA PRO A 10 -7.80 -7.38 21.12
C PRO A 10 -7.07 -7.99 19.90
N ASN A 11 -7.77 -8.31 18.81
CA ASN A 11 -7.10 -8.79 17.60
C ASN A 11 -6.23 -7.72 16.94
N LEU A 12 -6.49 -6.43 17.20
CA LEU A 12 -5.66 -5.34 16.69
C LEU A 12 -4.29 -5.29 17.36
N ASP A 13 -4.11 -5.89 18.54
CA ASP A 13 -2.80 -5.98 19.21
C ASP A 13 -1.77 -6.71 18.36
N LYS A 14 -2.20 -7.68 17.54
CA LYS A 14 -1.34 -8.43 16.60
C LYS A 14 -0.71 -7.56 15.52
N LEU A 15 -1.21 -6.34 15.33
CA LEU A 15 -0.66 -5.37 14.37
C LEU A 15 0.39 -4.45 14.99
N TYR A 16 0.60 -4.51 16.30
CA TYR A 16 1.58 -3.66 16.99
C TYR A 16 2.87 -4.42 17.22
N ILE A 17 3.98 -3.69 17.08
CA ILE A 17 5.33 -4.15 17.38
C ILE A 17 5.97 -3.16 18.34
N THR A 18 6.72 -3.67 19.31
CA THR A 18 7.50 -2.83 20.22
C THR A 18 8.83 -2.50 19.57
N LYS A 19 9.18 -1.21 19.53
CA LYS A 19 10.46 -0.74 18.99
C LYS A 19 11.40 -0.38 20.13
N ASP A 20 12.53 -1.07 20.22
CA ASP A 20 13.62 -0.70 21.12
C ASP A 20 14.37 0.50 20.54
N SER A 21 13.93 1.71 20.93
CA SER A 21 14.58 2.97 20.54
C SER A 21 15.57 3.51 21.58
N GLY A 22 15.93 2.74 22.60
CA GLY A 22 16.82 3.17 23.69
C GLY A 22 16.16 4.14 24.69
N ALA A 23 14.94 4.60 24.41
CA ALA A 23 14.00 5.21 25.36
C ALA A 23 12.91 4.17 25.74
N GLU A 24 11.95 4.57 26.58
CA GLU A 24 10.79 3.72 26.93
C GLU A 24 10.19 3.02 25.70
N PRO A 25 9.89 1.72 25.78
CA PRO A 25 9.38 0.96 24.66
C PRO A 25 8.05 1.54 24.18
N VAL A 26 8.03 2.05 22.95
CA VAL A 26 6.83 2.58 22.30
C VAL A 26 6.30 1.54 21.33
N ASP A 27 5.04 1.12 21.54
CA ASP A 27 4.31 0.29 20.59
C ASP A 27 4.01 1.08 19.30
N GLN A 28 4.42 0.52 18.17
CA GLN A 28 4.22 1.10 16.85
C GLN A 28 3.42 0.13 15.98
N LEU A 29 2.62 0.69 15.07
CA LEU A 29 1.91 -0.13 14.09
C LEU A 29 2.93 -0.76 13.14
N PHE A 30 2.80 -2.06 12.90
CA PHE A 30 3.60 -2.79 11.93
C PHE A 30 3.40 -2.26 10.49
N VAL A 31 2.23 -1.72 10.21
CA VAL A 31 1.88 -1.11 8.91
C VAL A 31 2.36 0.35 8.87
N ASP A 32 3.22 0.67 7.91
CA ASP A 32 3.59 2.05 7.62
C ASP A 32 2.45 2.76 6.89
N THR A 33 1.78 3.69 7.57
CA THR A 33 0.67 4.47 6.99
C THR A 33 1.14 5.69 6.21
N ALA A 34 2.39 6.12 6.37
CA ALA A 34 2.93 7.29 5.69
C ALA A 34 3.14 7.06 4.18
N VAL A 35 3.10 5.81 3.72
CA VAL A 35 3.20 5.46 2.30
C VAL A 35 1.96 5.85 1.48
N TYR A 36 0.83 6.15 2.14
CA TYR A 36 -0.40 6.60 1.48
C TYR A 36 -0.43 8.14 1.33
N SER A 37 0.65 8.71 0.80
CA SER A 37 0.78 10.14 0.51
C SER A 37 0.70 10.42 -0.99
N ARG A 38 0.32 11.65 -1.36
CA ARG A 38 0.31 12.08 -2.76
C ARG A 38 1.73 11.92 -3.36
N ASN A 39 1.79 11.42 -4.60
CA ASN A 39 3.02 11.24 -5.38
C ASN A 39 4.13 10.47 -4.64
N ARG A 40 3.73 9.45 -3.86
CA ARG A 40 4.69 8.65 -3.11
C ARG A 40 5.52 7.78 -4.05
N CYS A 41 6.84 7.87 -3.94
CA CYS A 41 7.73 6.93 -4.59
C CYS A 41 7.72 5.58 -3.84
N PHE A 42 7.51 4.51 -4.60
CA PHE A 42 7.66 3.14 -4.14
C PHE A 42 8.89 2.53 -4.79
N ARG A 43 9.67 1.80 -3.99
CA ARG A 43 10.87 1.13 -4.48
C ARG A 43 10.48 -0.02 -5.42
N LEU A 44 11.09 -0.07 -6.60
CA LEU A 44 10.82 -1.09 -7.61
C LEU A 44 11.33 -2.47 -7.17
N ALA A 45 10.70 -3.53 -7.68
CA ALA A 45 11.23 -4.88 -7.58
C ALA A 45 12.68 -4.93 -8.13
N PHE A 46 13.52 -5.76 -7.51
CA PHE A 46 14.92 -5.95 -7.88
C PHE A 46 15.80 -4.70 -7.75
N SER A 47 15.38 -3.70 -6.96
CA SER A 47 16.20 -2.53 -6.65
C SER A 47 16.66 -2.50 -5.18
N SER A 48 17.80 -1.86 -4.92
CA SER A 48 18.29 -1.58 -3.56
C SER A 48 18.12 -0.10 -3.23
N LYS A 49 18.18 0.25 -1.94
CA LYS A 49 18.34 1.66 -1.55
C LYS A 49 19.78 2.09 -1.87
N SER A 50 19.98 3.38 -2.18
CA SER A 50 21.32 3.93 -2.39
C SER A 50 22.26 3.59 -1.22
N GLY A 51 23.47 3.12 -1.56
CA GLY A 51 24.47 2.67 -0.59
C GLY A 51 24.13 1.37 0.14
N LYS A 52 23.05 0.66 -0.22
CA LYS A 52 22.67 -0.62 0.38
C LYS A 52 22.75 -1.75 -0.64
N LYS A 53 23.07 -2.95 -0.17
CA LYS A 53 23.16 -4.18 -0.97
C LYS A 53 21.90 -5.06 -0.88
N SER A 54 20.89 -4.65 -0.12
CA SER A 54 19.66 -5.41 0.06
C SER A 54 18.61 -5.07 -0.99
N PHE A 55 18.35 -6.03 -1.86
CA PHE A 55 17.38 -5.91 -2.95
C PHE A 55 15.96 -6.25 -2.49
N LEU A 56 14.97 -5.57 -3.07
CA LEU A 56 13.57 -5.94 -2.91
C LEU A 56 13.27 -7.14 -3.81
N VAL A 57 12.99 -8.30 -3.20
CA VAL A 57 12.71 -9.55 -3.92
C VAL A 57 11.38 -10.13 -3.46
N ALA A 58 10.70 -10.87 -4.33
CA ALA A 58 9.45 -11.52 -3.94
C ALA A 58 9.72 -12.58 -2.88
N THR A 59 8.94 -12.54 -1.81
CA THR A 59 8.78 -13.69 -0.94
C THR A 59 7.88 -14.66 -1.69
N GLY A 60 8.28 -15.94 -1.88
CA GLY A 60 7.57 -16.97 -2.68
C GLY A 60 6.16 -17.38 -2.21
N ARG A 61 5.41 -16.44 -1.64
CA ARG A 61 4.05 -16.56 -1.15
C ARG A 61 3.07 -16.48 -2.32
N PHE A 62 1.98 -17.23 -2.18
CA PHE A 62 0.80 -17.42 -3.03
C PHE A 62 0.83 -16.88 -4.48
N LYS A 63 0.92 -15.55 -4.72
CA LYS A 63 0.80 -14.96 -6.07
C LYS A 63 2.08 -15.12 -6.93
N CYS A 64 3.25 -15.15 -6.31
CA CYS A 64 4.53 -15.12 -7.04
C CYS A 64 5.05 -16.51 -7.44
N LYS A 65 4.31 -17.57 -7.12
CA LYS A 65 4.73 -18.94 -7.39
C LYS A 65 4.64 -19.18 -8.90
N ASN A 66 5.80 -19.23 -9.58
CA ASN A 66 5.98 -19.44 -11.02
C ASN A 66 5.99 -18.20 -11.93
N MET A 67 6.12 -16.99 -11.38
CA MET A 67 6.36 -15.80 -12.20
C MET A 67 7.84 -15.69 -12.56
N ASN A 68 8.15 -15.35 -13.82
CA ASN A 68 9.49 -14.92 -14.21
C ASN A 68 9.77 -13.48 -13.75
N ASP A 69 11.01 -13.03 -13.87
CA ASP A 69 11.42 -11.70 -13.37
C ASP A 69 10.64 -10.56 -14.03
N LYS A 70 10.33 -10.67 -15.33
CA LYS A 70 9.56 -9.66 -16.05
C LYS A 70 8.12 -9.60 -15.55
N GLU A 71 7.48 -10.75 -15.38
CA GLU A 71 6.11 -10.85 -14.85
C GLU A 71 6.05 -10.28 -13.43
N LEU A 72 6.98 -10.68 -12.56
CA LEU A 72 7.08 -10.18 -11.20
C LEU A 72 7.29 -8.67 -11.17
N PHE A 73 8.17 -8.14 -12.01
CA PHE A 73 8.38 -6.71 -12.15
C PHE A 73 7.08 -5.99 -12.53
N MET A 74 6.38 -6.45 -13.56
CA MET A 74 5.12 -5.84 -14.02
C MET A 74 4.02 -5.92 -12.96
N GLU A 75 3.87 -7.07 -12.30
CA GLU A 75 2.91 -7.29 -11.21
C GLU A 75 3.20 -6.44 -9.95
N SER A 76 4.44 -6.00 -9.76
CA SER A 76 4.85 -5.18 -8.61
C SER A 76 4.49 -3.70 -8.74
N LEU A 77 4.11 -3.24 -9.95
CA LEU A 77 3.82 -1.84 -10.23
C LEU A 77 2.46 -1.43 -9.65
N ILE A 78 2.47 -0.56 -8.64
CA ILE A 78 1.25 -0.11 -7.94
C ILE A 78 0.30 0.65 -8.86
N CYS A 79 0.82 1.40 -9.82
CA CYS A 79 0.01 2.20 -10.75
C CYS A 79 -0.38 1.44 -12.02
N ARG A 80 0.00 0.17 -12.16
CA ARG A 80 -0.42 -0.64 -13.31
C ARG A 80 -1.84 -1.12 -13.05
N LEU A 81 -2.78 -0.57 -13.80
CA LEU A 81 -4.16 -1.02 -13.83
C LEU A 81 -4.33 -1.99 -14.99
N ASP A 82 -5.15 -3.02 -14.79
CA ASP A 82 -5.53 -3.93 -15.86
C ASP A 82 -6.54 -3.22 -16.80
N ASP A 83 -6.52 -3.59 -18.08
CA ASP A 83 -7.31 -2.93 -19.13
C ASP A 83 -8.83 -3.10 -18.93
N ASP A 84 -9.25 -4.07 -18.11
CA ASP A 84 -10.62 -4.46 -17.77
C ASP A 84 -11.08 -3.96 -16.39
N CYS A 85 -10.40 -2.95 -15.83
CA CYS A 85 -10.76 -2.39 -14.53
C CYS A 85 -12.03 -1.51 -14.62
N ASP A 86 -13.19 -2.14 -14.42
CA ASP A 86 -14.50 -1.46 -14.45
C ASP A 86 -14.92 -0.87 -13.10
N LYS A 87 -14.23 -1.23 -12.00
CA LYS A 87 -14.63 -0.90 -10.62
C LYS A 87 -13.59 -0.02 -9.93
N LEU A 88 -14.01 1.16 -9.48
CA LEU A 88 -13.20 2.04 -8.64
C LEU A 88 -13.58 1.90 -7.15
N LEU A 89 -12.60 1.55 -6.31
CA LEU A 89 -12.80 1.50 -4.86
C LEU A 89 -12.52 2.86 -4.23
N ILE A 90 -13.55 3.49 -3.65
CA ILE A 90 -13.42 4.79 -2.99
C ILE A 90 -13.59 4.61 -1.47
N CYS A 91 -12.56 4.99 -0.71
CA CYS A 91 -12.63 5.05 0.75
C CYS A 91 -12.66 6.52 1.19
N LYS A 92 -13.84 7.03 1.57
CA LYS A 92 -13.98 8.36 2.14
C LYS A 92 -13.76 8.29 3.64
N LEU A 93 -12.95 9.19 4.17
CA LEU A 93 -12.74 9.33 5.61
C LEU A 93 -13.87 10.23 6.14
N ASP A 94 -15.04 9.66 6.42
CA ASP A 94 -16.10 10.44 7.05
C ASP A 94 -15.71 10.79 8.50
N LEU A 95 -15.93 12.03 8.92
CA LEU A 95 -15.58 12.52 10.26
C LEU A 95 -16.43 11.83 11.35
N GLU A 96 -17.62 11.34 10.99
CA GLU A 96 -18.53 10.59 11.85
C GLU A 96 -18.15 9.09 11.84
N CYS A 97 -17.15 8.74 12.66
CA CYS A 97 -16.60 7.39 12.82
C CYS A 97 -17.61 6.36 13.39
N LYS A 98 -18.68 6.02 12.68
CA LYS A 98 -19.52 4.84 12.98
C LYS A 98 -20.14 4.29 11.70
N LYS A 99 -19.46 3.32 11.09
CA LYS A 99 -20.00 2.04 10.57
C LYS A 99 -18.94 1.41 9.65
N ALA A 100 -19.13 0.12 9.38
CA ALA A 100 -18.27 -0.74 8.57
C ALA A 100 -17.79 -0.07 7.27
N LEU A 101 -16.71 -0.61 6.70
CA LEU A 101 -16.26 -0.31 5.33
C LEU A 101 -17.48 -0.33 4.39
N HIS A 102 -18.00 0.84 4.06
CA HIS A 102 -19.10 0.98 3.12
C HIS A 102 -18.47 1.41 1.81
N PHE A 103 -18.45 0.49 0.85
CA PHE A 103 -18.07 0.79 -0.53
C PHE A 103 -19.23 1.55 -1.16
N ASP A 104 -19.35 2.84 -0.85
CA ASP A 104 -20.57 3.62 -1.15
C ASP A 104 -20.79 3.91 -2.63
N THR A 105 -19.86 3.60 -3.54
CA THR A 105 -20.08 3.88 -4.96
C THR A 105 -19.23 2.99 -5.87
N GLU A 106 -19.88 2.10 -6.61
CA GLU A 106 -19.34 1.50 -7.83
C GLU A 106 -19.49 2.54 -8.95
N ALA A 107 -18.43 3.27 -9.27
CA ALA A 107 -18.44 4.21 -10.38
C ALA A 107 -17.94 3.49 -11.64
N SER A 108 -18.77 3.46 -12.69
CA SER A 108 -18.35 3.02 -14.02
C SER A 108 -17.30 3.98 -14.57
N VAL A 109 -16.11 3.47 -14.91
CA VAL A 109 -15.03 4.28 -15.45
C VAL A 109 -15.36 4.65 -16.91
N THR A 110 -15.93 5.84 -17.15
CA THR A 110 -16.09 6.39 -18.49
C THR A 110 -14.72 6.84 -18.99
N ARG A 111 -13.88 5.91 -19.51
CA ARG A 111 -12.58 6.13 -20.16
C ARG A 111 -11.95 7.50 -19.88
N VAL A 112 -11.71 7.80 -18.60
CA VAL A 112 -10.96 8.99 -18.25
C VAL A 112 -9.54 8.66 -18.64
N SER A 113 -8.91 9.52 -19.44
CA SER A 113 -7.51 9.38 -19.79
C SER A 113 -6.67 9.58 -18.53
N ILE A 114 -6.53 8.54 -17.72
CA ILE A 114 -5.67 8.48 -16.52
C ILE A 114 -4.19 8.61 -16.94
N CYS A 115 -3.91 8.42 -18.24
CA CYS A 115 -2.62 8.62 -18.89
C CYS A 115 -1.99 9.99 -18.56
N GLY A 116 -2.78 11.05 -18.30
CA GLY A 116 -2.23 12.38 -17.97
C GLY A 116 -1.91 12.63 -16.49
N PHE A 117 -2.46 11.87 -15.54
CA PHE A 117 -2.27 12.15 -14.09
C PHE A 117 -1.16 11.30 -13.45
N ILE A 118 -0.81 10.16 -14.06
CA ILE A 118 0.20 9.24 -13.52
C ILE A 118 1.59 9.50 -14.12
N THR A 119 1.66 10.08 -15.32
CA THR A 119 2.93 10.37 -16.01
C THR A 119 3.80 11.42 -15.29
N ASP A 120 3.21 12.29 -14.49
CA ASP A 120 3.95 13.34 -13.75
C ASP A 120 4.62 12.84 -12.46
N VAL A 121 4.51 11.55 -12.11
CA VAL A 121 5.02 10.99 -10.84
C VAL A 121 6.24 10.09 -11.04
N PHE A 122 6.73 9.93 -12.27
CA PHE A 122 7.99 9.24 -12.55
C PHE A 122 9.18 10.20 -12.51
N LEU A 123 9.46 10.78 -11.33
CA LEU A 123 10.82 11.22 -11.05
C LEU A 123 11.52 10.10 -10.28
N LEU A 124 12.43 9.45 -11.00
CA LEU A 124 13.43 8.50 -10.52
C LEU A 124 13.98 8.92 -9.15
N CYS A 125 13.99 7.98 -8.21
CA CYS A 125 15.07 7.87 -7.23
C CYS A 125 16.00 6.75 -7.66
#